data_AF-A0A845ZZT3-F1
#
_entry.id   AF-A0A845ZZT3-F1
#
_cell.length_a   1.000
_cell.length_b   1.000
_cell.length_c   1.000
_cell.angle_alpha   90.00
_cell.angle_beta   90.00
_cell.angle_gamma   90.00
#
_symmetry.space_group_name_H-M   'P 1'
#
loop_
_entity.id
_entity.type
_entity.pdbx_description
1 polymer ?
#
loop_
_entity_poly.entity_id
_entity_poly.type
_entity_poly.pdbx_seq_one_letter_code
_entity_poly.pdbx_strand_id
1 'polypeptide(L)'
;GLIGEVLPSFIDDWIQGKSKYLKLNPYDKLVSNKGKPKFGGWIFNGFDTKVKKGAINKIAADKAQFNKVIASVENNLLPKLKSDIEDYECVPNFVPREPVAEIEDLNTIASDSIVQNIPIQYLSKEKPTREIQNGSWSQGQKRLMSSMSEQYNSLAEYIINNF
;
A
#
# COMPACT_ATOMS: atom_id res chain seq x y z
N GLY A 1 -0.84 -16.06 -8.45
CA GLY A 1 -1.03 -15.18 -9.62
C GLY A 1 -0.57 -13.79 -9.24
N LEU A 2 0.15 -13.13 -10.13
CA LEU A 2 0.48 -11.71 -9.95
C LEU A 2 -0.81 -10.88 -10.07
N ILE A 3 -0.87 -9.71 -9.44
CA ILE A 3 -2.07 -8.85 -9.48
C ILE A 3 -2.49 -8.49 -10.92
N GLY A 4 -1.53 -8.42 -11.84
CA GLY A 4 -1.80 -8.24 -13.28
C GLY A 4 -2.35 -9.47 -14.01
N GLU A 5 -2.59 -10.59 -13.33
CA GLU A 5 -3.30 -11.75 -13.89
C GLU A 5 -4.65 -11.94 -13.20
N VAL A 6 -4.66 -11.84 -11.86
CA VAL A 6 -5.86 -12.08 -11.05
C VAL A 6 -6.91 -11.01 -11.29
N LEU A 7 -6.52 -9.73 -11.40
CA LEU A 7 -7.48 -8.65 -11.58
C LEU A 7 -8.19 -8.72 -12.95
N PRO A 8 -7.47 -8.86 -14.09
CA PRO A 8 -8.13 -9.08 -15.38
C PRO A 8 -9.11 -10.26 -15.37
N SER A 9 -8.71 -11.43 -14.86
CA SER A 9 -9.61 -12.60 -14.80
C SER A 9 -10.87 -12.34 -13.96
N PHE A 10 -10.74 -11.66 -12.82
CA PHE A 10 -11.89 -11.26 -12.02
C PHE A 10 -12.84 -10.32 -12.78
N ILE A 11 -12.29 -9.40 -13.58
CA ILE A 11 -13.07 -8.45 -14.39
C ILE A 11 -13.88 -9.21 -15.44
N ASP A 12 -13.24 -10.16 -16.14
CA ASP A 12 -13.89 -10.99 -17.15
C ASP A 12 -15.07 -11.76 -16.57
N ASP A 13 -14.87 -12.40 -15.40
CA ASP A 13 -15.91 -13.12 -14.69
C ASP A 13 -17.06 -12.19 -14.26
N TRP A 14 -16.72 -11.00 -13.76
CA TRP A 14 -17.69 -9.99 -13.36
C TRP A 14 -18.53 -9.51 -14.55
N ILE A 15 -17.91 -9.17 -15.68
CA ILE A 15 -18.59 -8.69 -16.89
C ILE A 15 -19.53 -9.75 -17.43
N GLN A 16 -19.10 -11.01 -17.47
CA GLN A 16 -19.94 -12.13 -17.89
C GLN A 16 -21.16 -12.29 -16.99
N GLY A 17 -20.96 -12.27 -15.67
CA GLY A 17 -22.06 -12.37 -14.69
C GLY A 17 -23.03 -11.19 -14.80
N LYS A 18 -22.49 -9.97 -14.87
CA LYS A 18 -23.25 -8.74 -15.06
C LYS A 18 -24.11 -8.77 -16.33
N SER A 19 -23.53 -9.20 -17.46
CA SER A 19 -24.22 -9.31 -18.73
C SER A 19 -25.40 -10.30 -18.65
N LYS A 20 -25.20 -11.46 -18.01
CA LYS A 20 -26.28 -12.44 -17.77
C LYS A 20 -27.38 -11.86 -16.88
N TYR A 21 -27.02 -11.18 -15.80
CA TYR A 21 -27.99 -10.59 -14.87
C TYR A 21 -28.83 -9.49 -15.52
N LEU A 22 -28.20 -8.56 -16.26
CA LEU A 22 -28.89 -7.43 -16.89
C LEU A 22 -29.83 -7.87 -18.02
N LYS A 23 -29.56 -9.01 -18.68
CA LYS A 23 -30.52 -9.62 -19.62
C LYS A 23 -31.83 -10.01 -18.95
N LEU A 24 -31.78 -10.48 -17.71
CA LEU A 24 -32.96 -10.86 -16.93
C LEU A 24 -33.58 -9.67 -16.19
N ASN A 25 -32.81 -8.60 -15.96
CA ASN A 25 -33.20 -7.43 -15.16
C ASN A 25 -32.87 -6.11 -15.89
N PRO A 26 -33.51 -5.82 -17.05
CA PRO A 26 -33.09 -4.72 -17.93
C PRO A 26 -33.26 -3.32 -17.35
N TYR A 27 -34.08 -3.16 -16.29
CA TYR A 27 -34.34 -1.88 -15.64
C TYR A 27 -33.42 -1.61 -14.44
N ASP A 28 -32.54 -2.55 -14.08
CA ASP A 28 -31.58 -2.38 -12.99
C ASP A 28 -30.42 -1.45 -13.40
N LYS A 29 -30.50 -0.20 -12.96
CA LYS A 29 -29.48 0.84 -13.19
C LYS A 29 -28.35 0.82 -12.16
N LEU A 30 -28.48 0.04 -11.09
CA LEU A 30 -27.46 -0.01 -10.05
C LEU A 30 -26.32 -0.92 -10.51
N VAL A 31 -26.64 -2.14 -10.92
CA VAL A 31 -25.65 -3.15 -11.31
C VAL A 31 -24.84 -2.72 -12.53
N SER A 32 -25.42 -1.92 -13.43
CA SER A 32 -24.71 -1.36 -14.59
C SER A 32 -23.51 -0.49 -14.21
N ASN A 33 -23.51 0.09 -13.00
CA ASN A 33 -22.47 1.00 -12.50
C ASN A 33 -21.51 0.36 -11.48
N LYS A 34 -21.64 -0.94 -11.17
CA LYS A 34 -20.80 -1.65 -10.18
C LYS A 34 -19.71 -2.50 -10.82
N GLY A 35 -18.74 -2.90 -9.99
CA GLY A 35 -17.60 -3.76 -10.32
C GLY A 35 -16.67 -3.16 -11.37
N LYS A 36 -16.23 -1.93 -11.10
CA LYS A 36 -15.19 -1.24 -11.86
C LYS A 36 -13.98 -0.96 -10.95
N PRO A 37 -13.31 -2.00 -10.40
CA PRO A 37 -12.15 -1.79 -9.53
C PRO A 37 -11.07 -0.99 -10.27
N LYS A 38 -10.48 -0.01 -9.58
CA LYS A 38 -9.42 0.83 -10.12
C LYS A 38 -8.12 0.53 -9.41
N PHE A 39 -7.02 0.51 -10.15
CA PHE A 39 -5.69 0.47 -9.57
C PHE A 39 -5.41 1.84 -8.93
N GLY A 40 -5.31 1.86 -7.61
CA GLY A 40 -5.19 3.09 -6.84
C GLY A 40 -3.77 3.51 -6.51
N GLY A 41 -2.76 2.78 -6.99
CA GLY A 41 -1.38 2.92 -6.54
C GLY A 41 -0.93 1.70 -5.74
N TRP A 42 0.26 1.81 -5.17
CA TRP A 42 0.92 0.71 -4.47
C TRP A 42 1.73 1.23 -3.29
N ILE A 43 2.00 0.35 -2.32
CA ILE A 43 2.75 0.65 -1.09
C ILE A 43 4.00 -0.22 -1.11
N PHE A 44 5.15 0.37 -0.83
CA PHE A 44 6.37 -0.39 -0.60
C PHE A 44 6.50 -0.70 0.89
N ASN A 45 6.45 -1.97 1.27
CA ASN A 45 6.40 -2.39 2.66
C ASN A 45 7.50 -3.42 2.98
N GLY A 46 7.93 -3.47 4.25
CA GLY A 46 8.78 -4.53 4.79
C GLY A 46 10.24 -4.42 4.38
N PHE A 47 10.77 -3.20 4.32
CA PHE A 47 12.18 -2.92 4.06
C PHE A 47 12.88 -2.44 5.32
N ASP A 48 14.22 -2.43 5.28
CA ASP A 48 15.06 -1.88 6.34
C ASP A 48 15.83 -0.64 5.87
N THR A 49 16.06 0.29 6.79
CA THR A 49 16.95 1.42 6.58
C THR A 49 18.20 1.37 7.46
N LYS A 50 19.25 2.07 7.00
CA LYS A 50 20.46 2.31 7.77
C LYS A 50 20.84 3.78 7.72
N VAL A 51 21.33 4.28 8.85
CA VAL A 51 21.90 5.63 8.92
C VAL A 51 23.34 5.59 8.42
N LYS A 52 23.64 6.32 7.33
CA LYS A 52 24.99 6.51 6.81
C LYS A 52 25.26 7.99 6.65
N LYS A 53 26.30 8.50 7.34
CA LYS A 53 26.69 9.94 7.32
C LYS A 53 25.51 10.89 7.62
N GLY A 54 24.64 10.52 8.57
CA GLY A 54 23.47 11.32 8.96
C GLY A 54 22.24 11.19 8.07
N ALA A 55 22.33 10.50 6.93
CA ALA A 55 21.19 10.24 6.05
C ALA A 55 20.64 8.83 6.25
N ILE A 56 19.31 8.72 6.38
CA ILE A 56 18.58 7.45 6.40
C ILE A 56 18.51 6.93 4.96
N ASN A 57 19.08 5.76 4.70
CA ASN A 57 19.09 5.15 3.38
C ASN A 57 18.60 3.71 3.49
N LYS A 58 17.77 3.27 2.54
CA LYS A 58 17.44 1.85 2.38
C LYS A 58 18.72 1.01 2.28
N ILE A 59 18.70 -0.20 2.81
CA ILE A 59 19.79 -1.15 2.62
C ILE A 59 19.94 -1.45 1.13
N ALA A 60 21.15 -1.84 0.69
CA ALA A 60 21.45 -1.99 -0.74
C ALA A 60 20.52 -3.01 -1.44
N ALA A 61 20.19 -4.11 -0.75
CA ALA A 61 19.24 -5.10 -1.24
C ALA A 61 17.83 -4.50 -1.40
N ASP A 62 17.30 -3.84 -0.36
CA ASP A 62 15.98 -3.20 -0.40
C ASP A 62 15.90 -2.10 -1.44
N LYS A 63 16.97 -1.33 -1.63
CA LYS A 63 17.04 -0.31 -2.69
C LYS A 63 16.97 -0.94 -4.08
N ALA A 64 17.64 -2.07 -4.30
CA ALA A 64 17.58 -2.78 -5.58
C ALA A 64 16.17 -3.34 -5.82
N GLN A 65 15.54 -3.90 -4.78
CA GLN A 65 14.16 -4.39 -4.85
C GLN A 65 13.17 -3.25 -5.10
N PHE A 66 13.29 -2.13 -4.39
CA PHE A 66 12.49 -0.92 -4.58
C PHE A 66 12.50 -0.48 -6.05
N ASN A 67 13.69 -0.30 -6.62
CA ASN A 67 13.85 0.08 -8.03
C ASN A 67 13.24 -0.95 -8.99
N LYS A 68 13.40 -2.25 -8.68
CA LYS A 68 12.82 -3.33 -9.49
C LYS A 68 11.30 -3.31 -9.46
N VAL A 69 10.69 -3.03 -8.30
CA VAL A 69 9.24 -2.93 -8.16
C VAL A 69 8.73 -1.71 -8.93
N ILE A 70 9.36 -0.54 -8.80
CA ILE A 70 9.02 0.66 -9.61
C ILE A 70 9.02 0.32 -11.10
N ALA A 71 10.11 -0.29 -11.57
CA ALA A 71 10.24 -0.67 -12.97
C ALA A 71 9.16 -1.67 -13.39
N SER A 72 8.80 -2.63 -12.54
CA SER A 72 7.76 -3.60 -12.84
C SER A 72 6.36 -2.99 -12.83
N VAL A 73 6.07 -2.04 -11.95
CA VAL A 73 4.78 -1.35 -11.93
C VAL A 73 4.63 -0.56 -13.23
N GLU A 74 5.61 0.27 -13.55
CA GLU A 74 5.58 1.16 -14.73
C GLU A 74 5.58 0.40 -16.05
N ASN A 75 6.46 -0.59 -16.21
CA ASN A 75 6.70 -1.21 -17.51
C ASN A 75 5.91 -2.50 -17.74
N ASN A 76 5.35 -3.11 -16.68
CA ASN A 76 4.60 -4.36 -16.80
C ASN A 76 3.17 -4.22 -16.30
N LEU A 77 2.96 -3.82 -15.03
CA LEU A 77 1.62 -3.84 -14.43
C LEU A 77 0.68 -2.81 -15.06
N LEU A 78 1.06 -1.53 -15.09
CA LEU A 78 0.19 -0.47 -15.60
C LEU A 78 -0.16 -0.67 -17.08
N PRO A 79 0.80 -1.01 -17.98
CA PRO A 79 0.47 -1.32 -19.38
C PRO A 79 -0.46 -2.53 -19.50
N LYS A 80 -0.21 -3.60 -18.75
CA LYS A 80 -1.03 -4.81 -18.78
C LYS A 80 -2.47 -4.56 -18.32
N LEU A 81 -2.66 -3.79 -17.24
CA LEU A 81 -4.01 -3.44 -16.79
C LEU A 81 -4.76 -2.61 -17.83
N LYS A 82 -4.06 -1.70 -18.52
CA LYS A 82 -4.65 -0.89 -19.59
C LYS A 82 -4.98 -1.69 -20.84
N SER A 83 -4.19 -2.73 -21.17
CA SER A 83 -4.47 -3.59 -22.32
C SER A 83 -5.54 -4.64 -22.05
N ASP A 84 -5.55 -5.21 -20.84
CA ASP A 84 -6.40 -6.36 -20.54
C ASP A 84 -7.80 -5.95 -20.04
N ILE A 85 -7.98 -4.70 -19.61
CA ILE A 85 -9.27 -4.17 -19.13
C ILE A 85 -9.68 -2.98 -20.01
N GLU A 86 -10.49 -3.24 -21.03
CA GLU A 86 -10.92 -2.24 -22.02
C GLU A 86 -12.30 -1.62 -21.69
N ASP A 87 -13.11 -2.26 -20.86
CA ASP A 87 -14.49 -1.84 -20.58
C ASP A 87 -14.61 -0.51 -19.82
N TYR A 88 -13.56 -0.10 -19.12
CA TYR A 88 -13.51 1.15 -18.37
C TYR A 88 -12.08 1.57 -18.03
N GLU A 89 -11.89 2.83 -17.65
CA GLU A 89 -10.61 3.35 -17.19
C GLU A 89 -10.23 2.77 -15.80
N CYS A 90 -9.40 1.73 -15.82
CA CYS A 90 -8.98 0.98 -14.64
C CYS A 90 -7.71 1.57 -13.97
N VAL A 91 -6.96 2.42 -14.67
CA VAL A 91 -5.78 3.13 -14.16
C VAL A 91 -6.03 4.64 -14.24
N PRO A 92 -6.47 5.29 -13.15
CA PRO A 92 -6.72 6.72 -13.11
C PRO A 92 -5.45 7.57 -13.31
N ASN A 93 -5.62 8.79 -13.80
CA ASN A 93 -4.51 9.73 -14.02
C ASN A 93 -3.77 10.16 -12.74
N PHE A 94 -4.38 10.03 -11.57
CA PHE A 94 -3.75 10.40 -10.29
C PHE A 94 -2.75 9.35 -9.78
N VAL A 95 -2.69 8.17 -10.40
CA VAL A 95 -1.84 7.06 -9.93
C VAL A 95 -0.37 7.42 -10.14
N PRO A 96 0.44 7.53 -9.06
CA PRO A 96 1.85 7.81 -9.19
C PRO A 96 2.62 6.57 -9.68
N ARG A 97 3.77 6.82 -10.30
CA ARG A 97 4.77 5.78 -10.57
C ARG A 97 5.40 5.26 -9.28
N GLU A 98 5.77 6.18 -8.41
CA GLU A 98 6.34 5.92 -7.08
C GLU A 98 5.30 5.31 -6.14
N PRO A 99 5.71 4.60 -5.08
CA PRO A 99 4.76 4.11 -4.10
C PRO A 99 4.08 5.28 -3.38
N VAL A 100 2.79 5.10 -3.10
CA VAL A 100 1.96 6.07 -2.37
C VAL A 100 2.45 6.23 -0.93
N ALA A 101 3.00 5.15 -0.36
CA ALA A 101 3.61 5.15 0.95
C ALA A 101 4.72 4.11 1.04
N GLU A 102 5.64 4.34 1.95
CA GLU A 102 6.77 3.48 2.23
C GLU A 102 6.76 3.08 3.71
N ILE A 103 6.41 1.83 3.99
CA ILE A 103 6.26 1.30 5.34
C ILE A 103 7.47 0.42 5.68
N GLU A 104 8.32 0.92 6.56
CA GLU A 104 9.50 0.21 7.07
C GLU A 104 9.09 -0.84 8.12
N ASP A 105 9.92 -1.88 8.29
CA ASP A 105 9.66 -2.89 9.32
C ASP A 105 9.77 -2.30 10.74
N LEU A 106 8.65 -2.39 11.46
CA LEU A 106 8.51 -1.90 12.82
C LEU A 106 9.05 -2.90 13.87
N ASN A 107 9.39 -4.13 13.49
CA ASN A 107 10.01 -5.12 14.38
C ASN A 107 9.27 -5.21 15.74
N THR A 108 9.99 -4.95 16.84
CA THR A 108 9.44 -5.01 18.21
C THR A 108 8.41 -3.92 18.49
N ILE A 109 8.45 -2.80 17.77
CA ILE A 109 7.53 -1.65 17.94
C ILE A 109 6.09 -2.07 17.62
N ALA A 110 5.89 -2.84 16.54
CA ALA A 110 4.56 -3.30 16.16
C ALA A 110 3.95 -4.21 17.23
N SER A 111 4.76 -5.13 17.78
CA SER A 111 4.32 -6.00 18.87
C SER A 111 3.90 -5.20 20.11
N ASP A 112 4.71 -4.22 20.50
CA ASP A 112 4.42 -3.34 21.64
C ASP A 112 3.15 -2.50 21.43
N SER A 113 2.94 -1.97 20.22
CA SER A 113 1.71 -1.25 19.86
C SER A 113 0.47 -2.09 20.09
N ILE A 114 0.52 -3.37 19.69
CA ILE A 114 -0.58 -4.32 19.84
C ILE A 114 -0.80 -4.67 21.33
N VAL A 115 0.26 -5.02 22.05
CA VAL A 115 0.16 -5.45 23.47
C VAL A 115 -0.36 -4.32 24.35
N GLN A 116 0.12 -3.09 24.13
CA GLN A 116 -0.32 -1.94 24.89
C GLN A 116 -1.68 -1.39 24.42
N ASN A 117 -2.16 -1.83 23.25
CA ASN A 117 -3.31 -1.27 22.55
C ASN A 117 -3.15 0.25 22.30
N ILE A 118 -1.97 0.65 21.84
CA ILE A 118 -1.60 2.05 21.61
C ILE A 118 -1.14 2.22 20.17
N PRO A 119 -1.78 3.10 19.38
CA PRO A 119 -1.33 3.42 18.03
C PRO A 119 0.15 3.84 17.99
N ILE A 120 0.87 3.42 16.94
CA ILE A 120 2.32 3.68 16.77
C ILE A 120 2.68 5.16 16.96
N GLN A 121 1.83 6.07 16.47
CA GLN A 121 1.98 7.52 16.62
C GLN A 121 2.08 8.00 18.07
N TYR A 122 1.48 7.28 19.01
CA TYR A 122 1.47 7.62 20.44
C TYR A 122 2.41 6.75 21.26
N LEU A 123 2.88 5.63 20.72
CA LEU A 123 3.68 4.63 21.44
C LEU A 123 5.00 5.19 21.98
N SER A 124 5.56 6.21 21.33
CA SER A 124 6.80 6.88 21.78
C SER A 124 6.69 7.58 23.15
N LYS A 125 5.45 7.86 23.60
CA LYS A 125 5.14 8.49 24.90
C LYS A 125 5.11 7.48 26.05
N GLU A 126 4.92 6.21 25.72
CA GLU A 126 4.86 5.13 26.70
C GLU A 126 6.17 4.38 26.82
N LYS A 127 6.26 3.52 27.84
CA LYS A 127 7.42 2.63 28.01
C LYS A 127 7.24 1.37 27.16
N PRO A 128 8.33 0.79 26.63
CA PRO A 128 8.31 -0.55 26.09
C PRO A 128 7.82 -1.56 27.15
N THR A 129 7.04 -2.56 26.73
CA THR A 129 6.54 -3.66 27.59
C THR A 129 7.61 -4.68 27.94
N ARG A 130 8.64 -4.80 27.09
CA ARG A 130 9.75 -5.72 27.33
C ARG A 130 10.74 -5.11 28.31
N GLU A 131 11.41 -5.96 29.09
CA GLU A 131 12.57 -5.56 29.89
C GLU A 131 13.74 -5.19 28.98
N ILE A 132 13.71 -3.96 28.45
CA ILE A 132 14.86 -3.36 27.77
C ILE A 132 15.80 -2.84 28.85
N GLN A 133 17.11 -3.02 28.68
CA GLN A 133 18.14 -2.67 29.68
C GLN A 133 17.98 -1.27 30.32
N ASN A 134 17.42 -0.29 29.59
CA ASN A 134 17.17 1.08 30.06
C ASN A 134 15.68 1.44 30.24
N GLY A 135 14.74 0.51 30.01
CA GLY A 135 13.30 0.73 30.17
C GLY A 135 12.67 1.81 29.28
N SER A 136 13.34 2.21 28.19
CA SER A 136 12.89 3.29 27.30
C SER A 136 13.23 3.01 25.83
N TRP A 137 12.44 3.58 24.92
CA TRP A 137 12.69 3.53 23.48
C TRP A 137 14.00 4.21 23.09
N SER A 138 14.76 3.58 22.20
CA SER A 138 15.95 4.19 21.61
C SER A 138 15.58 5.38 20.70
N GLN A 139 16.54 6.27 20.46
CA GLN A 139 16.37 7.39 19.52
C GLN A 139 16.12 6.94 18.08
N GLY A 140 16.58 5.74 17.71
CA GLY A 140 16.26 5.13 16.41
C GLY A 140 14.80 4.72 16.35
N GLN A 141 14.31 4.03 17.38
CA GLN A 141 12.92 3.58 17.46
C GLN A 141 11.92 4.75 17.49
N LYS A 142 12.22 5.82 18.24
CA LYS A 142 11.37 7.02 18.26
C LYS A 142 11.30 7.70 16.90
N ARG A 143 12.42 7.79 16.18
CA ARG A 143 12.46 8.32 14.81
C ARG A 143 11.68 7.45 13.83
N LEU A 144 11.82 6.14 13.93
CA LEU A 144 11.06 5.19 13.13
C LEU A 144 9.55 5.34 13.37
N MET A 145 9.10 5.43 14.64
CA MET A 145 7.68 5.68 14.96
C MET A 145 7.17 6.99 14.34
N SER A 146 7.95 8.07 14.44
CA SER A 146 7.60 9.38 13.85
C SER A 146 7.48 9.28 12.33
N SER A 147 8.49 8.70 11.67
CA SER A 147 8.51 8.55 10.22
C SER A 147 7.36 7.68 9.72
N MET A 148 7.05 6.59 10.41
CA MET A 148 5.90 5.74 10.05
C MET A 148 4.57 6.47 10.28
N SER A 149 4.44 7.28 11.33
CA SER A 149 3.27 8.13 11.52
C SER A 149 3.06 9.10 10.36
N GLU A 150 4.12 9.72 9.86
CA GLU A 150 4.07 10.60 8.68
C GLU A 150 3.64 9.83 7.43
N GLN A 151 4.23 8.66 7.18
CA GLN A 151 3.87 7.80 6.04
C GLN A 151 2.39 7.36 6.07
N TYR A 152 1.87 6.99 7.25
CA TYR A 152 0.44 6.65 7.39
C TYR A 152 -0.47 7.85 7.16
N ASN A 153 -0.10 9.04 7.63
CA ASN A 153 -0.89 10.25 7.38
C ASN A 153 -0.89 10.63 5.90
N SER A 154 0.27 10.60 5.23
CA SER A 154 0.36 10.84 3.79
C SER A 154 -0.44 9.82 2.97
N LEU A 155 -0.42 8.54 3.37
CA LEU A 155 -1.26 7.51 2.75
C LEU A 155 -2.75 7.82 2.93
N ALA A 156 -3.17 8.20 4.14
CA ALA A 156 -4.56 8.54 4.43
C ALA A 156 -5.02 9.76 3.61
N GLU A 157 -4.21 10.82 3.56
CA GLU A 157 -4.46 12.01 2.74
C GLU A 157 -4.56 11.66 1.25
N TYR A 158 -3.66 10.80 0.75
CA TYR A 158 -3.74 10.31 -0.62
C TYR A 158 -5.06 9.60 -0.91
N ILE A 159 -5.52 8.74 0.00
CA ILE A 159 -6.78 8.03 -0.18
C ILE A 159 -7.96 9.02 -0.18
N ILE A 160 -8.02 9.92 0.80
CA ILE A 160 -9.10 10.92 0.92
C ILE A 160 -9.19 11.83 -0.31
N ASN A 161 -8.05 12.21 -0.88
CA ASN A 161 -8.03 13.15 -2.01
C ASN A 161 -8.34 12.50 -3.36
N ASN A 162 -8.26 11.17 -3.47
CA ASN A 162 -8.35 10.46 -4.76
C ASN A 162 -9.51 9.46 -4.87
N PHE A 163 -10.23 9.15 -3.77
CA PHE A 163 -11.33 8.18 -3.71
C PHE A 163 -12.55 8.72 -2.98
#